data_AF-A0A9E5FAM7-F1
#
_entry.id   AF-A0A9E5FAM7-F1
#
_cell.length_a   1.000
_cell.length_b   1.000
_cell.length_c   1.000
_cell.angle_alpha   90.00
_cell.angle_beta   90.00
_cell.angle_gamma   90.00
#
_symmetry.space_group_name_H-M   'P 1'
#
loop_
_entity.id
_entity.type
_entity.pdbx_description
1 polymer ?
#
loop_
_entity_poly.entity_id
_entity_poly.type
_entity_poly.pdbx_seq_one_letter_code
_entity_poly.pdbx_strand_id
1 'polypeptide(L)'
;MKQNPNSQAFTPRPLGAYDLIALIAEGGMGTVYRAAIRATGQVVAIKLMRERAMGHPVLLRRFEQEFRAASSISHPNIVRALDFGEHEGLPYLVMEFVEGETLSRKIERQGRLPETDAVRWVAQVAQGLHRAHKNGIVHRDVKPDNILVNQEGLARLTDMGLVKDLGGDLNLTRTGRGLGTPHFMA
;
A
#
# COMPACT_ATOMS: atom_id res chain seq x y z
N MET A 1 -21.19 -1.60 -22.74
CA MET A 1 -20.71 -0.56 -21.79
C MET A 1 -21.88 -0.12 -20.93
N LYS A 2 -21.96 -0.56 -19.67
CA LYS A 2 -22.91 -0.02 -18.69
C LYS A 2 -22.10 0.65 -17.60
N GLN A 3 -22.20 1.97 -17.50
CA GLN A 3 -21.60 2.74 -16.41
C GLN A 3 -22.32 2.38 -15.11
N ASN A 4 -21.55 2.18 -14.05
CA ASN A 4 -22.03 1.79 -12.73
C ASN A 4 -22.56 3.05 -12.01
N PRO A 5 -23.85 3.13 -11.62
CA PRO A 5 -24.50 4.38 -11.22
C PRO A 5 -24.24 4.81 -9.76
N ASN A 6 -23.14 4.36 -9.13
CA ASN A 6 -22.90 4.61 -7.70
C ASN A 6 -21.47 5.04 -7.35
N SER A 7 -20.70 5.58 -8.29
CA SER A 7 -19.50 6.34 -7.94
C SER A 7 -19.93 7.73 -7.46
N GLN A 8 -20.16 7.90 -6.16
CA GLN A 8 -20.14 9.25 -5.59
C GLN A 8 -18.81 9.89 -6.02
N ALA A 9 -18.88 10.98 -6.76
CA ALA A 9 -17.69 11.70 -7.19
C ALA A 9 -16.93 12.09 -5.93
N PHE A 10 -15.68 11.63 -5.81
CA PHE A 10 -14.85 11.98 -4.67
C PHE A 10 -14.67 13.51 -4.67
N THR A 11 -15.16 14.18 -3.62
CA THR A 11 -14.96 15.62 -3.46
C THR A 11 -13.54 15.86 -2.92
N PRO A 12 -12.70 16.61 -3.65
CA PRO A 12 -11.38 16.95 -3.16
C PRO A 12 -11.47 17.66 -1.80
N ARG A 13 -10.59 17.30 -0.88
CA ARG A 13 -10.59 17.88 0.46
C ARG A 13 -9.18 18.07 1.01
N PRO A 14 -8.97 19.11 1.82
CA PRO A 14 -7.69 19.37 2.45
C PRO A 14 -7.31 18.27 3.47
N LEU A 15 -6.01 17.99 3.59
CA LEU A 15 -5.40 17.25 4.69
C LEU A 15 -4.05 17.90 5.00
N GLY A 16 -4.00 18.81 5.98
CA GLY A 16 -2.78 19.57 6.28
C GLY A 16 -2.19 20.26 5.03
N ALA A 17 -0.95 19.91 4.67
CA ALA A 17 -0.21 20.42 3.51
C ALA A 17 -0.59 19.79 2.16
N TYR A 18 -1.59 18.91 2.14
CA TYR A 18 -2.00 18.14 0.97
C TYR A 18 -3.45 18.41 0.59
N ASP A 19 -3.75 18.22 -0.69
CA ASP A 19 -5.11 18.11 -1.19
C ASP A 19 -5.37 16.66 -1.61
N LEU A 20 -6.35 16.01 -0.99
CA LEU A 20 -6.81 14.70 -1.44
C LEU A 20 -7.64 14.91 -2.72
N ILE A 21 -7.30 14.21 -3.79
CA ILE A 21 -7.87 14.42 -5.14
C ILE A 21 -8.73 13.26 -5.59
N ALA A 22 -8.37 12.02 -5.23
CA ALA A 22 -9.15 10.84 -5.58
C ALA A 22 -8.93 9.70 -4.59
N LEU A 23 -9.96 8.87 -4.40
CA LEU A 23 -9.85 7.59 -3.71
C LEU A 23 -9.18 6.55 -4.62
N ILE A 24 -8.13 5.87 -4.14
CA ILE A 24 -7.44 4.78 -4.86
C ILE A 24 -7.92 3.41 -4.36
N ALA A 25 -7.95 3.24 -3.04
CA ALA A 25 -8.27 1.97 -2.40
C ALA A 25 -8.77 2.16 -0.97
N GLU A 26 -9.58 1.22 -0.52
CA GLU A 26 -10.02 1.10 0.87
C GLU A 26 -9.64 -0.27 1.41
N GLY A 27 -9.04 -0.31 2.60
CA GLY A 27 -8.63 -1.55 3.24
C GLY A 27 -8.84 -1.55 4.75
N GLY A 28 -8.38 -2.63 5.39
CA GLY A 28 -8.53 -2.84 6.83
C GLY A 28 -7.83 -1.78 7.68
N MET A 29 -6.59 -1.42 7.31
CA MET A 29 -5.74 -0.48 8.06
C MET A 29 -6.04 0.99 7.73
N GLY A 30 -6.66 1.29 6.59
CA GLY A 30 -6.79 2.67 6.13
C GLY A 30 -7.41 2.81 4.75
N THR A 31 -7.43 4.05 4.30
CA THR A 31 -7.88 4.45 2.98
C THR A 31 -6.73 5.13 2.25
N VAL A 32 -6.47 4.75 1.00
CA VAL A 32 -5.40 5.30 0.19
C VAL A 32 -5.98 6.29 -0.82
N TYR A 33 -5.44 7.49 -0.84
CA TYR A 33 -5.83 8.59 -1.72
C TYR A 33 -4.69 8.98 -2.66
N ARG A 34 -5.04 9.37 -3.88
CA ARG A 34 -4.18 10.23 -4.70
C ARG A 34 -4.32 11.64 -4.17
N ALA A 35 -3.20 12.29 -3.92
CA ALA A 35 -3.15 13.65 -3.39
C ALA A 35 -2.12 14.50 -4.13
N ALA A 36 -2.20 15.81 -3.97
CA ALA A 36 -1.15 16.74 -4.36
C ALA A 36 -0.60 17.49 -3.15
N ILE A 37 0.71 17.73 -3.13
CA ILE A 37 1.34 18.62 -2.18
C ILE A 37 0.96 20.05 -2.55
N ARG A 38 0.33 20.82 -1.66
CA ARG A 38 -0.15 22.18 -1.98
C ARG A 38 0.95 23.14 -2.44
N ALA A 39 2.11 23.04 -1.81
CA ALA A 39 3.23 23.93 -2.08
C ALA A 39 3.85 23.74 -3.48
N THR A 40 3.77 22.53 -4.05
CA THR A 40 4.51 22.16 -5.27
C THR A 40 3.63 21.59 -6.39
N GLY A 41 2.39 21.19 -6.09
CA GLY A 41 1.52 20.45 -7.00
C GLY A 41 1.96 19.01 -7.25
N GLN A 42 3.06 18.54 -6.63
CA GLN A 42 3.57 17.19 -6.82
C GLN A 42 2.55 16.15 -6.36
N VAL A 43 2.31 15.14 -7.20
CA VAL A 43 1.36 14.06 -6.91
C VAL A 43 2.00 13.01 -6.00
N VAL A 44 1.27 12.63 -4.95
CA VAL A 44 1.66 11.63 -3.94
C VAL A 44 0.51 10.68 -3.64
N ALA A 45 0.81 9.54 -3.03
CA ALA A 45 -0.19 8.66 -2.44
C ALA A 45 -0.23 8.89 -0.93
N ILE A 46 -1.41 9.03 -0.35
CA ILE A 46 -1.59 9.19 1.10
C ILE A 46 -2.46 8.06 1.62
N LYS A 47 -1.90 7.23 2.51
CA LYS A 47 -2.65 6.24 3.28
C LYS A 47 -3.08 6.91 4.58
N LEU A 48 -4.39 7.05 4.77
CA LEU A 48 -5.00 7.64 5.97
C LEU A 48 -5.53 6.50 6.85
N MET A 49 -5.14 6.45 8.11
CA MET A 49 -5.70 5.46 9.04
C MET A 49 -7.19 5.75 9.31
N ARG A 50 -7.99 4.69 9.45
CA ARG A 50 -9.40 4.84 9.85
C ARG A 50 -9.48 5.18 11.34
N GLU A 51 -10.43 6.01 11.75
CA GLU A 51 -10.67 6.40 13.16
C GLU A 51 -10.74 5.19 14.10
N ARG A 52 -11.44 4.13 13.69
CA ARG A 52 -11.55 2.87 14.45
C ARG A 52 -10.21 2.21 14.77
N ALA A 53 -9.17 2.50 14.00
CA ALA A 53 -7.83 1.96 14.22
C ALA A 53 -7.01 2.80 15.20
N MET A 54 -7.40 4.04 15.51
CA MET A 54 -6.70 4.94 16.43
C MET A 54 -6.78 4.46 17.89
N GLY A 55 -7.89 3.82 18.27
CA GLY A 55 -8.06 3.19 19.58
C GLY A 55 -7.23 1.91 19.78
N HIS A 56 -6.44 1.51 18.78
CA HIS A 56 -5.64 0.28 18.83
C HIS A 56 -4.14 0.61 18.72
N PRO A 57 -3.42 0.74 19.85
CA PRO A 57 -2.00 1.09 19.87
C PRO A 57 -1.12 0.19 19.00
N VAL A 58 -1.49 -1.09 18.87
CA VAL A 58 -0.79 -2.06 18.00
C VAL A 58 -0.88 -1.66 16.53
N LEU A 59 -2.02 -1.17 16.06
CA LEU A 59 -2.20 -0.75 14.67
C LEU A 59 -1.42 0.54 14.38
N LEU A 60 -1.43 1.48 15.32
CA LEU A 60 -0.65 2.72 15.21
C LEU A 60 0.86 2.41 15.12
N ARG A 61 1.37 1.55 16.02
CA ARG A 61 2.78 1.13 15.98
C ARG A 61 3.15 0.46 14.66
N ARG A 62 2.26 -0.37 14.10
CA ARG A 62 2.49 -1.00 12.78
C ARG A 62 2.56 0.03 11.67
N PHE A 63 1.71 1.05 11.73
CA PHE A 63 1.69 2.12 10.74
C PHE A 63 2.96 2.99 10.79
N GLU A 64 3.46 3.29 11.98
CA GLU A 64 4.76 3.94 12.16
C GLU A 64 5.93 3.06 11.70
N GLN A 65 5.88 1.75 11.96
CA GLN A 65 6.89 0.80 11.49
C GLN A 65 6.92 0.72 9.96
N GLU A 66 5.77 0.77 9.32
CA GLU A 66 5.64 0.80 7.86
C GLU A 66 6.34 2.04 7.28
N PHE A 67 6.11 3.21 7.86
CA PHE A 67 6.84 4.43 7.49
C PHE A 67 8.36 4.27 7.64
N ARG A 68 8.83 3.81 8.81
CA ARG A 68 10.28 3.66 9.08
C ARG A 68 10.94 2.68 8.12
N ALA A 69 10.29 1.56 7.83
CA ALA A 69 10.79 0.57 6.90
C ALA A 69 10.89 1.13 5.47
N ALA A 70 9.78 1.68 4.96
CA ALA A 70 9.71 2.18 3.58
C ALA A 70 10.54 3.44 3.33
N SER A 71 10.75 4.30 4.33
CA SER A 71 11.56 5.53 4.19
C SER A 71 13.06 5.25 4.19
N SER A 72 13.50 4.17 4.86
CA SER A 72 14.92 3.78 4.95
C SER A 72 15.46 3.11 3.68
N ILE A 73 14.59 2.70 2.75
CA ILE A 73 14.98 1.99 1.53
C ILE A 73 14.76 2.86 0.30
N SER A 74 15.84 3.10 -0.45
CA SER A 74 15.77 3.64 -1.81
C SER A 74 16.05 2.52 -2.82
N HIS A 75 15.03 2.15 -3.60
CA HIS A 75 15.12 1.12 -4.64
C HIS A 75 14.00 1.30 -5.68
N PRO A 76 14.25 1.09 -6.98
CA PRO A 76 13.22 1.24 -8.01
C PRO A 76 12.02 0.30 -7.80
N ASN A 77 12.23 -0.90 -7.25
CA ASN A 77 11.16 -1.89 -7.01
C ASN A 77 10.52 -1.82 -5.62
N ILE A 78 10.74 -0.74 -4.86
CA ILE A 78 10.05 -0.48 -3.58
C ILE A 78 9.46 0.92 -3.63
N VAL A 79 8.19 1.07 -3.27
CA VAL A 79 7.55 2.37 -3.08
C VAL A 79 8.15 3.02 -1.84
N ARG A 80 8.71 4.21 -2.01
CA ARG A 80 9.33 4.95 -0.90
C ARG A 80 8.27 5.70 -0.11
N ALA A 81 8.37 5.62 1.21
CA ALA A 81 7.67 6.55 2.10
C ALA A 81 8.42 7.88 2.16
N LEU A 82 7.68 8.96 1.97
CA LEU A 82 8.19 10.32 1.87
C LEU A 82 8.05 11.07 3.21
N ASP A 83 6.90 10.88 3.87
CA ASP A 83 6.58 11.59 5.11
C ASP A 83 5.55 10.82 5.95
N PHE A 84 5.45 11.15 7.23
CA PHE A 84 4.47 10.62 8.17
C PHE A 84 4.00 11.74 9.08
N GLY A 85 2.69 11.88 9.23
CA GLY A 85 2.12 12.96 10.01
C GLY A 85 0.78 12.60 10.63
N GLU A 86 0.21 13.59 11.30
CA GLU A 86 -1.10 13.53 11.91
C GLU A 86 -1.89 14.78 11.52
N HIS A 87 -3.19 14.63 11.27
CA HIS A 87 -4.10 15.75 11.08
C HIS A 87 -5.40 15.48 11.81
N GLU A 88 -5.77 16.38 12.73
CA GLU A 88 -6.99 16.23 13.55
C GLU A 88 -7.04 14.88 14.29
N GLY A 89 -5.89 14.43 14.80
CA GLY A 89 -5.77 13.13 15.46
C GLY A 89 -5.62 11.94 14.52
N LEU A 90 -5.84 12.09 13.21
CA LEU A 90 -5.74 11.01 12.22
C LEU A 90 -4.32 10.87 11.66
N PRO A 91 -3.62 9.75 11.91
CA PRO A 91 -2.32 9.48 11.33
C PRO A 91 -2.42 9.22 9.83
N TYR A 92 -1.43 9.72 9.08
CA TYR A 92 -1.30 9.46 7.66
C TYR A 92 0.16 9.21 7.25
N LEU A 93 0.31 8.41 6.20
CA LEU A 93 1.57 8.06 5.58
C LEU A 93 1.58 8.56 4.15
N VAL A 94 2.59 9.36 3.81
CA VAL A 94 2.80 9.92 2.47
C VAL A 94 3.83 9.07 1.75
N MET A 95 3.51 8.66 0.52
CA MET A 95 4.30 7.76 -0.30
C MET A 95 4.42 8.31 -1.71
N GLU A 96 5.44 7.85 -2.43
CA GLU A 96 5.50 8.06 -3.87
C GLU A 96 4.23 7.54 -4.54
N PHE A 97 3.63 8.36 -5.40
CA PHE A 97 2.54 7.91 -6.25
C PHE A 97 3.12 7.08 -7.40
N VAL A 98 2.62 5.85 -7.57
CA VAL A 98 2.95 5.00 -8.71
C VAL A 98 1.76 5.00 -9.66
N GLU A 99 1.96 5.51 -10.86
CA GLU A 99 0.95 5.46 -11.92
C GLU A 99 0.86 4.04 -12.49
N GLY A 100 -0.17 3.29 -12.09
CA GLY A 100 -0.33 1.90 -12.46
C GLY A 100 -1.52 1.23 -11.77
N GLU A 101 -1.57 -0.09 -11.87
CA GLU A 101 -2.56 -0.94 -11.19
C GLU A 101 -1.86 -2.00 -10.33
N THR A 102 -2.55 -2.55 -9.34
CA THR A 102 -2.02 -3.71 -8.59
C THR A 102 -1.93 -4.92 -9.52
N LEU A 103 -0.98 -5.80 -9.25
CA LEU A 103 -0.84 -7.05 -9.99
C LEU A 103 -2.10 -7.92 -9.81
N SER A 104 -2.78 -7.86 -8.66
CA SER A 104 -4.07 -8.51 -8.45
C SER A 104 -5.14 -8.03 -9.43
N ARG A 105 -5.35 -6.72 -9.55
CA ARG A 105 -6.31 -6.14 -10.53
C ARG A 105 -5.93 -6.50 -11.97
N LYS A 106 -4.63 -6.52 -12.28
CA LYS A 106 -4.14 -6.92 -13.59
C LYS A 106 -4.48 -8.38 -13.90
N ILE A 107 -4.28 -9.29 -12.95
CA ILE A 107 -4.63 -10.72 -13.05
C ILE A 107 -6.15 -10.89 -13.18
N GLU A 108 -6.94 -10.18 -12.38
CA GLU A 108 -8.40 -10.23 -12.47
C GLU A 108 -8.90 -9.79 -13.85
N ARG A 109 -8.28 -8.76 -14.43
CA ARG A 109 -8.65 -8.21 -15.73
C ARG A 109 -8.21 -9.06 -16.92
N GLN A 110 -7.03 -9.68 -16.85
CA GLN A 110 -6.42 -10.39 -17.98
C GLN A 110 -6.48 -11.91 -17.86
N GLY A 111 -6.80 -12.44 -16.68
CA GLY A 111 -6.63 -13.84 -16.35
C GLY A 111 -5.15 -14.21 -16.23
N ARG A 112 -4.76 -15.32 -16.85
CA ARG A 112 -3.38 -15.80 -16.84
C ARG A 112 -2.48 -14.83 -17.61
N LEU A 113 -1.47 -14.29 -16.94
CA LEU A 113 -0.49 -13.39 -17.53
C LEU A 113 0.51 -14.17 -18.41
N PRO A 114 1.10 -13.52 -19.43
CA PRO A 114 2.21 -14.09 -20.18
C PRO A 114 3.37 -14.49 -19.25
N GLU A 115 3.98 -15.65 -19.50
CA GLU A 115 5.08 -16.16 -18.69
C GLU A 115 6.26 -15.19 -18.61
N THR A 116 6.59 -14.56 -19.75
CA THR A 116 7.65 -13.56 -19.85
C THR A 116 7.43 -12.37 -18.92
N ASP A 117 6.18 -11.89 -18.81
CA ASP A 117 5.81 -10.79 -17.92
C ASP A 117 5.85 -11.23 -16.45
N ALA A 118 5.35 -12.43 -16.15
CA ALA A 118 5.39 -12.98 -14.81
C ALA A 118 6.82 -13.13 -14.29
N VAL A 119 7.72 -13.72 -15.10
CA VAL A 119 9.15 -13.85 -14.77
C VAL A 119 9.78 -12.49 -14.53
N ARG A 120 9.50 -11.51 -15.41
CA ARG A 120 10.02 -10.14 -15.28
C ARG A 120 9.58 -9.49 -13.96
N TRP A 121 8.31 -9.56 -13.60
CA TRP A 121 7.79 -8.94 -12.38
C TRP A 121 8.28 -9.66 -11.12
N VAL A 122 8.35 -11.00 -11.13
CA VAL A 122 8.91 -11.77 -10.01
C VAL A 122 10.38 -11.42 -9.78
N ALA A 123 11.18 -11.30 -10.85
CA ALA A 123 12.59 -10.89 -10.73
C ALA A 123 12.73 -9.49 -10.12
N GLN A 124 11.91 -8.53 -10.54
CA GLN A 124 11.89 -7.18 -10.00
C GLN A 124 11.47 -7.13 -8.52
N VAL A 125 10.43 -7.89 -8.15
CA VAL A 125 10.00 -8.04 -6.76
C VAL A 125 11.12 -8.65 -5.92
N ALA A 126 11.81 -9.69 -6.43
CA ALA A 126 12.93 -10.30 -5.75
C ALA A 126 14.11 -9.33 -5.54
N GLN A 127 14.40 -8.44 -6.50
CA GLN A 127 15.41 -7.40 -6.34
C GLN A 127 15.03 -6.40 -5.23
N GLY A 128 13.75 -6.00 -5.16
CA GLY A 128 13.22 -5.19 -4.07
C GLY A 128 13.37 -5.87 -2.71
N LEU A 129 12.91 -7.12 -2.59
CA LEU A 129 13.03 -7.91 -1.35
C LEU A 129 14.48 -8.11 -0.92
N HIS A 130 15.38 -8.38 -1.87
CA HIS A 130 16.82 -8.47 -1.59
C HIS A 130 17.36 -7.19 -0.98
N ARG A 131 16.97 -6.03 -1.52
CA ARG A 131 17.35 -4.74 -0.95
C ARG A 131 16.76 -4.54 0.45
N ALA A 132 15.51 -4.92 0.68
CA ALA A 132 14.89 -4.85 2.01
C ALA A 132 15.62 -5.75 3.03
N HIS A 133 15.92 -6.99 2.65
CA HIS A 133 16.65 -7.94 3.50
C HIS A 133 18.06 -7.45 3.86
N LYS A 134 18.77 -6.81 2.92
CA LYS A 134 20.06 -6.15 3.20
C LYS A 134 19.96 -5.02 4.24
N ASN A 135 18.77 -4.48 4.47
CA ASN A 135 18.50 -3.47 5.50
C ASN A 135 17.81 -4.07 6.74
N GLY A 136 17.82 -5.40 6.89
CA GLY A 136 17.20 -6.08 8.03
C GLY A 136 15.67 -6.07 8.03
N ILE A 137 15.04 -5.67 6.91
CA ILE A 137 13.59 -5.54 6.79
C ILE A 137 13.03 -6.75 6.04
N VAL A 138 12.09 -7.46 6.67
CA VAL A 138 11.33 -8.55 6.04
C VAL A 138 9.91 -8.06 5.74
N HIS A 139 9.45 -8.17 4.50
CA HIS A 139 8.14 -7.65 4.09
C HIS A 139 6.95 -8.40 4.72
N ARG A 140 7.02 -9.73 4.79
CA ARG A 140 6.04 -10.66 5.41
C ARG A 140 4.62 -10.70 4.83
N ASP A 141 4.30 -9.92 3.80
CA ASP A 141 2.99 -9.91 3.14
C ASP A 141 3.14 -9.68 1.63
N VAL A 142 4.01 -10.46 0.99
CA VAL A 142 4.24 -10.36 -0.45
C VAL A 142 3.10 -11.09 -1.17
N LYS A 143 2.28 -10.32 -1.88
CA LYS A 143 1.13 -10.81 -2.66
C LYS A 143 0.82 -9.86 -3.81
N PRO A 144 0.05 -10.28 -4.83
CA PRO A 144 -0.27 -9.44 -5.98
C PRO A 144 -0.93 -8.10 -5.65
N ASP A 145 -1.65 -7.99 -4.52
CA ASP A 145 -2.24 -6.72 -4.06
C ASP A 145 -1.21 -5.67 -3.65
N ASN A 146 -0.05 -6.12 -3.17
CA ASN A 146 1.02 -5.24 -2.67
C ASN A 146 2.12 -5.02 -3.73
N ILE A 147 1.84 -5.37 -4.98
CA ILE A 147 2.74 -5.17 -6.12
C ILE A 147 2.03 -4.25 -7.11
N LEU A 148 2.54 -3.02 -7.27
CA LEU A 148 2.06 -2.07 -8.27
C LEU A 148 2.87 -2.23 -9.55
N VAL A 149 2.18 -2.29 -10.69
CA VAL A 149 2.80 -2.39 -12.02
C VAL A 149 2.40 -1.19 -12.86
N ASN A 150 3.38 -0.40 -13.30
CA ASN A 150 3.16 0.74 -14.18
C ASN A 150 3.03 0.29 -15.67
N GLN A 151 2.74 1.24 -16.56
CA GLN A 151 2.57 0.96 -17.99
C GLN A 151 3.86 0.49 -18.68
N GLU A 152 5.03 0.84 -18.13
CA GLU A 152 6.35 0.43 -18.63
C GLU A 152 6.76 -0.97 -18.14
N GLY A 153 5.92 -1.61 -17.32
CA GLY A 153 6.19 -2.94 -16.78
C GLY A 153 7.13 -2.96 -15.57
N LEU A 154 7.34 -1.82 -14.91
CA LEU A 154 8.05 -1.71 -13.63
C LEU A 154 7.12 -2.13 -12.49
N ALA A 155 7.54 -3.15 -11.73
CA ALA A 155 6.89 -3.65 -10.53
C ALA A 155 7.51 -3.01 -9.28
N ARG A 156 6.67 -2.51 -8.37
CA ARG A 156 7.07 -1.88 -7.11
C ARG A 156 6.28 -2.46 -5.94
N LEU A 157 6.99 -2.87 -4.88
CA LEU A 157 6.41 -3.33 -3.63
C LEU A 157 5.91 -2.14 -2.80
N THR A 158 4.72 -2.29 -2.22
CA THR A 158 4.10 -1.33 -1.29
C THR A 158 3.76 -2.00 0.04
N ASP A 159 3.30 -1.24 1.03
CA ASP A 159 2.91 -1.75 2.36
C ASP A 159 4.04 -2.50 3.06
N MET A 160 5.25 -1.93 3.00
CA MET A 160 6.44 -2.47 3.65
C MET A 160 6.22 -2.54 5.17
N GLY A 161 6.48 -3.67 5.80
CA GLY A 161 6.59 -3.69 7.26
C GLY A 161 5.34 -4.10 8.03
N LEU A 162 4.57 -5.07 7.53
CA LEU A 162 3.79 -5.92 8.45
C LEU A 162 4.76 -6.81 9.25
N VAL A 163 5.41 -6.22 10.25
CA VAL A 163 6.04 -6.96 11.34
C VAL A 163 4.90 -7.67 12.08
N LYS A 164 4.57 -8.89 11.65
CA LYS A 164 3.89 -9.85 12.53
C LYS A 164 4.86 -10.13 13.67
N ASP A 165 4.76 -9.41 14.77
CA ASP A 165 5.30 -9.90 16.04
C ASP A 165 4.85 -11.36 16.17
N LEU A 166 5.79 -12.25 16.44
CA LEU A 166 5.58 -13.69 16.61
C LEU A 166 4.82 -14.02 17.91
N GLY A 167 3.94 -13.13 18.37
CA GLY A 167 3.14 -13.32 19.57
C GLY A 167 2.10 -12.22 19.71
N GLY A 168 0.83 -12.58 19.55
CA GLY A 168 -0.29 -11.71 19.90
C GLY A 168 -1.41 -11.75 18.88
N ASP A 169 -2.31 -12.72 19.07
CA ASP A 169 -3.64 -12.73 18.50
C ASP A 169 -4.33 -11.36 18.64
N LEU A 170 -4.49 -10.66 17.52
CA LEU A 170 -5.65 -9.81 17.33
C LEU A 170 -6.54 -10.54 16.35
N ASN A 171 -7.36 -11.45 16.91
CA ASN A 171 -8.54 -11.99 16.27
C ASN A 171 -9.49 -10.83 15.92
N LEU A 172 -9.28 -10.20 14.78
CA LEU A 172 -10.31 -9.52 13.99
C LEU A 172 -10.93 -10.52 13.02
N THR A 173 -11.29 -11.69 13.54
CA THR A 173 -12.13 -12.70 12.89
C THR A 173 -13.54 -12.55 13.44
N ARG A 174 -14.27 -11.58 12.89
CA ARG A 174 -15.74 -11.70 12.86
C ARG A 174 -16.33 -11.20 11.55
N THR A 175 -15.78 -11.72 10.45
CA THR A 175 -16.50 -12.08 9.21
C THR A 175 -15.58 -12.95 8.32
N GLY A 176 -15.51 -14.26 8.60
CA GLY A 176 -15.46 -15.31 7.57
C GLY A 176 -14.42 -15.30 6.44
N ARG A 177 -13.25 -14.66 6.56
CA ARG A 177 -12.10 -14.91 5.67
C ARG A 177 -10.81 -14.86 6.48
N GLY A 178 -10.07 -15.97 6.46
CA GLY A 178 -8.81 -16.15 7.17
C GLY A 178 -7.86 -14.96 6.96
N LEU A 179 -7.23 -14.53 8.06
CA LEU A 179 -6.27 -13.45 8.08
C LEU A 179 -5.05 -13.87 7.27
N GLY A 180 -5.00 -13.33 6.05
CA GLY A 180 -4.06 -13.58 4.96
C GLY A 180 -4.57 -14.65 4.00
N THR A 181 -4.32 -14.43 2.71
CA THR A 181 -4.72 -15.39 1.67
C THR A 181 -3.91 -16.67 1.92
N PRO A 182 -4.53 -17.81 2.28
CA PRO A 182 -3.81 -19.03 2.68
C PRO A 182 -2.78 -19.53 1.66
N HIS A 183 -2.92 -19.10 0.40
CA HIS A 183 -2.00 -19.43 -0.69
C HIS A 183 -0.61 -18.79 -0.61
N PHE A 184 -0.38 -17.78 0.23
CA PHE A 184 0.89 -17.03 0.27
C PHE A 184 1.59 -17.04 1.63
N MET A 185 1.14 -17.87 2.57
CA MET A 185 1.82 -18.05 3.86
C MET A 185 2.80 -19.24 3.79
N ALA A 186 3.97 -19.06 4.40
CA ALA A 186 4.96 -20.11 4.66
C ALA A 186 5.18 -20.23 6.17
#